data_AF-A0A5A8F6H7-F1
#
_entry.id   AF-A0A5A8F6H7-F1
#
_cell.length_a   1.000
_cell.length_b   1.000
_cell.length_c   1.000
_cell.angle_alpha   90.00
_cell.angle_beta   90.00
_cell.angle_gamma   90.00
#
_symmetry.space_group_name_H-M   'P 1'
#
loop_
_entity.id
_entity.type
_entity.pdbx_description
1 polymer ?
#
loop_
_entity_poly.entity_id
_entity_poly.type
_entity_poly.pdbx_seq_one_letter_code
_entity_poly.pdbx_strand_id
1 'polypeptide(L)'
;MSGNHIKTMQYGKNVLSDMGFKQDKNTTIFIKNEVFCLSPSVQKNKSNYYWFDIREANIKKYNHSKYSNFIIIVRVKNKGYIFLNFKELKKILLYESKLENSKFKVWSFKFYDDFSYIYNKKNNKLKIPIKLLTEFELKKLINQI
;
A
#
# COMPACT_ATOMS: atom_id res chain seq x y z
N MET A 1 -18.42 -18.72 -13.63
CA MET A 1 -16.95 -18.87 -13.78
C MET A 1 -16.28 -18.43 -12.48
N SER A 2 -15.93 -19.39 -11.62
CA SER A 2 -15.18 -19.16 -10.38
C SER A 2 -13.72 -18.90 -10.73
N GLY A 3 -13.35 -17.61 -10.84
CA GLY A 3 -11.98 -17.22 -11.09
C GLY A 3 -11.08 -17.72 -9.96
N ASN A 4 -9.97 -18.38 -10.29
CA ASN A 4 -8.96 -18.82 -9.34
C ASN A 4 -8.39 -17.65 -8.53
N HIS A 5 -9.03 -17.31 -7.41
CA HIS A 5 -8.66 -16.20 -6.52
C HIS A 5 -7.28 -16.38 -5.86
N ILE A 6 -6.76 -17.62 -5.81
CA ILE A 6 -5.48 -17.98 -5.18
C ILE A 6 -4.29 -17.36 -5.93
N LYS A 7 -4.28 -17.41 -7.28
CA LYS A 7 -3.19 -16.84 -8.10
C LYS A 7 -3.12 -15.30 -8.04
N THR A 8 -4.24 -14.65 -7.72
CA THR A 8 -4.30 -13.18 -7.67
C THR A 8 -3.80 -12.62 -6.34
N MET A 9 -4.01 -13.33 -5.22
CA MET A 9 -3.56 -12.86 -3.89
C MET A 9 -2.05 -13.02 -3.65
N GLN A 10 -1.39 -13.97 -4.33
CA GLN A 10 0.03 -14.29 -4.08
C GLN A 10 1.03 -13.39 -4.84
N TYR A 11 0.57 -12.58 -5.80
CA TYR A 11 1.48 -11.78 -6.62
C TYR A 11 2.32 -10.81 -5.76
N GLY A 12 3.64 -10.97 -5.83
CA GLY A 12 4.63 -10.17 -5.10
C GLY A 12 4.68 -10.40 -3.59
N LYS A 13 3.95 -11.39 -3.04
CA LYS A 13 4.09 -11.77 -1.62
C LYS A 13 5.41 -12.46 -1.35
N ASN A 14 5.81 -13.39 -2.23
CA ASN A 14 7.10 -14.08 -2.15
C ASN A 14 8.26 -13.10 -2.13
N VAL A 15 8.21 -12.06 -2.97
CA VAL A 15 9.23 -11.00 -3.01
C VAL A 15 9.40 -10.28 -1.67
N LEU A 16 8.32 -9.96 -0.96
CA LEU A 16 8.41 -9.35 0.37
C LEU A 16 8.98 -10.33 1.40
N SER A 17 8.63 -11.61 1.30
CA SER A 17 9.22 -12.66 2.14
C SER A 17 10.71 -12.84 1.87
N ASP A 18 11.15 -12.78 0.60
CA ASP A 18 12.56 -12.81 0.21
C ASP A 18 13.32 -11.58 0.72
N MET A 19 12.63 -10.46 0.93
CA MET A 19 13.17 -9.26 1.59
C MET A 19 13.18 -9.36 3.12
N GLY A 20 12.72 -10.47 3.69
CA GLY A 20 12.67 -10.73 5.14
C GLY A 20 11.40 -10.29 5.85
N PHE A 21 10.36 -9.84 5.12
CA PHE A 21 9.08 -9.51 5.73
C PHE A 21 8.22 -10.74 6.01
N LYS A 22 7.66 -10.81 7.21
CA LYS A 22 6.68 -11.82 7.61
C LYS A 22 5.28 -11.23 7.58
N GLN A 23 4.35 -11.89 6.91
CA GLN A 23 2.96 -11.45 6.83
C GLN A 23 2.24 -11.68 8.17
N ASP A 24 1.51 -10.68 8.67
CA ASP A 24 0.61 -10.86 9.83
C ASP A 24 -0.65 -11.61 9.36
N LYS A 25 -0.67 -12.92 9.58
CA LYS A 25 -1.78 -13.82 9.20
C LYS A 25 -2.16 -13.62 7.73
N ASN A 26 -3.47 -13.50 7.45
CA ASN A 26 -4.03 -13.27 6.12
C ASN A 26 -4.24 -11.78 5.80
N THR A 27 -3.58 -10.87 6.50
CA THR A 27 -3.77 -9.43 6.32
C THR A 27 -2.82 -8.84 5.27
N THR A 28 -3.00 -7.56 4.92
CA THR A 28 -2.04 -6.80 4.10
C THR A 28 -0.86 -6.28 4.92
N ILE A 29 -0.72 -6.65 6.19
CA ILE A 29 0.35 -6.20 7.07
C ILE A 29 1.54 -7.15 6.97
N PHE A 30 2.73 -6.57 6.87
CA PHE A 30 4.01 -7.25 6.79
C PHE A 30 4.95 -6.62 7.81
N ILE A 31 5.74 -7.44 8.51
CA ILE A 31 6.64 -6.99 9.57
C ILE A 31 8.04 -7.51 9.30
N LYS A 32 9.04 -6.64 9.41
CA LYS A 32 10.47 -6.97 9.37
C LYS A 32 11.19 -6.11 10.41
N ASN A 33 11.79 -6.73 11.42
CA ASN A 33 12.45 -6.02 12.52
C ASN A 33 11.50 -4.93 13.10
N GLU A 34 11.94 -3.67 13.11
CA GLU A 34 11.16 -2.51 13.57
C GLU A 34 10.32 -1.83 12.46
N VAL A 35 10.21 -2.45 11.29
CA VAL A 35 9.45 -1.93 10.15
C VAL A 35 8.06 -2.55 10.11
N PHE A 36 7.05 -1.69 10.23
CA PHE A 36 5.65 -2.03 9.96
C PHE A 36 5.28 -1.62 8.53
N CYS A 37 4.86 -2.58 7.72
CA CYS A 37 4.56 -2.36 6.31
C CYS A 37 3.10 -2.72 6.01
N LEU A 38 2.35 -1.80 5.39
CA LEU A 38 1.13 -2.16 4.69
C LEU A 38 1.45 -2.42 3.22
N SER A 39 1.07 -3.58 2.71
CA SER A 39 1.30 -3.91 1.32
C SER A 39 0.02 -4.38 0.61
N PRO A 40 -0.81 -3.43 0.14
CA PRO A 40 -1.96 -3.75 -0.71
C PRO A 40 -1.49 -4.18 -2.11
N SER A 41 -2.26 -5.07 -2.74
CA SER A 41 -2.05 -5.44 -4.15
C SER A 41 -3.11 -4.78 -5.01
N VAL A 42 -2.71 -4.30 -6.19
CA VAL A 42 -3.62 -3.66 -7.13
C VAL A 42 -3.56 -4.30 -8.50
N GLN A 43 -4.68 -4.22 -9.19
CA GLN A 43 -4.81 -4.52 -10.61
C GLN A 43 -5.51 -3.35 -11.29
N LYS A 44 -5.30 -3.23 -12.60
CA LYS A 44 -5.98 -2.22 -13.40
C LYS A 44 -7.48 -2.52 -13.42
N ASN A 45 -8.30 -1.52 -13.08
CA ASN A 45 -9.75 -1.61 -13.14
C ASN A 45 -10.24 -1.43 -14.59
N LYS A 46 -11.50 -1.79 -14.85
CA LYS A 46 -12.19 -1.62 -16.15
C LYS A 46 -12.15 -0.17 -16.67
N SER A 47 -12.13 0.80 -15.78
CA SER A 47 -12.06 2.24 -16.09
C SER A 47 -10.61 2.75 -16.27
N ASN A 48 -9.66 1.88 -16.59
CA ASN A 48 -8.27 2.22 -16.89
C ASN A 48 -7.45 2.92 -15.79
N TYR A 49 -7.79 2.72 -14.52
CA TYR A 49 -6.98 3.16 -13.38
C TYR A 49 -6.69 2.03 -12.40
N TYR A 50 -5.61 2.16 -11.64
CA TYR A 50 -5.29 1.30 -10.51
C TYR A 50 -5.87 1.89 -9.24
N TRP A 51 -6.29 1.05 -8.30
CA TRP A 51 -6.79 1.52 -7.00
C TRP A 51 -6.48 0.55 -5.88
N PHE A 52 -6.34 1.09 -4.67
CA PHE A 52 -6.23 0.35 -3.42
C PHE A 52 -6.94 1.09 -2.30
N ASP A 53 -7.26 0.36 -1.23
CA ASP A 53 -7.74 0.93 0.01
C ASP A 53 -6.73 0.74 1.16
N ILE A 54 -6.74 1.71 2.08
CA ILE A 54 -6.12 1.59 3.40
C ILE A 54 -7.24 1.67 4.43
N ARG A 55 -7.23 0.75 5.40
CA ARG A 55 -8.25 0.66 6.45
C ARG A 55 -7.69 1.12 7.77
N GLU A 56 -8.48 1.88 8.52
CA GLU A 56 -8.10 2.34 9.86
C GLU A 56 -7.75 1.17 10.80
N ALA A 57 -8.50 0.06 10.71
CA ALA A 57 -8.22 -1.14 11.49
C ALA A 57 -6.80 -1.69 11.28
N ASN A 58 -6.23 -1.55 10.07
CA ASN A 58 -4.86 -1.97 9.79
C ASN A 58 -3.84 -0.95 10.31
N ILE A 59 -4.14 0.35 10.22
CA ILE A 59 -3.29 1.42 10.77
C ILE A 59 -3.22 1.33 12.30
N LYS A 60 -4.36 1.07 12.98
CA LYS A 60 -4.44 0.95 14.44
C LYS A 60 -3.61 -0.19 15.04
N LYS A 61 -3.18 -1.16 14.21
CA LYS A 61 -2.25 -2.22 14.61
C LYS A 61 -0.79 -1.76 14.68
N TYR A 62 -0.47 -0.58 14.15
CA TYR A 62 0.86 0.00 14.27
C TYR A 62 1.09 0.46 15.72
N ASN A 63 2.10 -0.11 16.37
CA ASN A 63 2.52 0.27 17.71
C ASN A 63 3.85 1.03 17.66
N HIS A 64 3.83 2.30 18.01
CA HIS A 64 5.00 3.18 18.03
C HIS A 64 6.11 2.71 18.98
N SER A 65 5.80 1.98 20.06
CA SER A 65 6.84 1.45 20.96
C SER A 65 7.56 0.22 20.40
N LYS A 66 7.01 -0.41 19.35
CA LYS A 66 7.54 -1.62 18.74
C LYS A 66 8.18 -1.39 17.37
N TYR A 67 7.75 -0.35 16.66
CA TYR A 67 8.11 -0.14 15.27
C TYR A 67 8.54 1.31 15.02
N SER A 68 9.80 1.51 14.64
CA SER A 68 10.38 2.82 14.32
C SER A 68 9.95 3.34 12.96
N ASN A 69 9.61 2.44 12.03
CA ASN A 69 9.22 2.80 10.66
C ASN A 69 7.84 2.27 10.28
N PHE A 70 7.06 3.12 9.61
CA PHE A 70 5.80 2.74 8.97
C PHE A 70 5.87 3.09 7.48
N ILE A 71 5.94 2.06 6.65
CA ILE A 71 6.00 2.17 5.19
C ILE A 71 4.76 1.54 4.53
N ILE A 72 4.53 1.90 3.28
CA ILE A 72 3.49 1.29 2.44
C ILE A 72 4.12 0.87 1.12
N ILE A 73 3.92 -0.40 0.75
CA ILE A 73 4.41 -0.97 -0.51
C ILE A 73 3.20 -1.42 -1.34
N VAL A 74 2.79 -0.63 -2.32
CA VAL A 74 1.70 -1.01 -3.23
C VAL A 74 2.26 -1.95 -4.30
N ARG A 75 1.74 -3.18 -4.37
CA ARG A 75 2.15 -4.18 -5.37
C ARG A 75 1.29 -4.03 -6.62
N VAL A 76 1.88 -3.60 -7.73
CA VAL A 76 1.19 -3.44 -9.01
C VAL A 76 1.41 -4.71 -9.84
N LYS A 77 0.34 -5.48 -10.04
CA LYS A 77 0.41 -6.77 -10.72
C LYS A 77 1.07 -6.65 -12.10
N ASN A 78 2.07 -7.49 -12.35
CA ASN A 78 2.86 -7.59 -13.57
C ASN A 78 3.62 -6.29 -13.96
N LYS A 79 3.80 -5.33 -13.04
CA LYS A 79 4.47 -4.06 -13.33
C LYS A 79 5.57 -3.69 -12.34
N GLY A 80 5.34 -3.85 -11.05
CA GLY A 80 6.33 -3.48 -10.03
C GLY A 80 5.69 -3.02 -8.73
N TYR A 81 6.36 -2.09 -8.06
CA TYR A 81 6.03 -1.65 -6.71
C TYR A 81 6.01 -0.14 -6.60
N ILE A 82 5.17 0.40 -5.73
CA ILE A 82 5.24 1.79 -5.32
C ILE A 82 5.57 1.80 -3.84
N PHE A 83 6.63 2.52 -3.47
CA PHE A 83 7.05 2.71 -2.09
C PHE A 83 6.57 4.08 -1.60
N LEU A 84 5.97 4.12 -0.40
CA LEU A 84 5.51 5.36 0.23
C LEU A 84 5.88 5.35 1.71
N ASN A 85 6.24 6.51 2.24
CA ASN A 85 6.33 6.70 3.68
C ASN A 85 4.93 7.00 4.25
N PHE A 86 4.54 6.35 5.34
CA PHE A 86 3.23 6.61 5.95
C PHE A 86 3.04 8.10 6.33
N LYS A 87 4.12 8.81 6.67
CA LYS A 87 4.08 10.25 6.98
C LYS A 87 3.55 11.09 5.81
N GLU A 88 3.87 10.72 4.57
CA GLU A 88 3.40 11.42 3.37
C GLU A 88 1.89 11.23 3.18
N LEU A 89 1.42 10.00 3.39
CA LEU A 89 0.00 9.65 3.32
C LEU A 89 -0.82 10.22 4.49
N LYS A 90 -0.23 10.34 5.69
CA LYS A 90 -0.92 10.79 6.90
C LYS A 90 -1.63 12.14 6.70
N LYS A 91 -1.03 13.08 5.95
CA LYS A 91 -1.65 14.38 5.63
C LYS A 91 -2.97 14.22 4.86
N ILE A 92 -2.98 13.31 3.87
CA ILE A 92 -4.19 13.02 3.09
C ILE A 92 -5.22 12.30 3.96
N LEU A 93 -4.80 11.27 4.70
CA LEU A 93 -5.68 10.47 5.55
C LEU A 93 -6.38 11.32 6.63
N LEU A 94 -5.66 12.27 7.26
CA LEU A 94 -6.22 13.16 8.28
C LEU A 94 -7.29 14.10 7.74
N TYR A 95 -7.09 14.64 6.54
CA TYR A 95 -8.09 15.49 5.88
C TYR A 95 -9.39 14.70 5.64
N GLU A 96 -9.26 13.48 5.13
CA GLU A 96 -10.40 12.62 4.79
C GLU A 96 -11.15 12.07 6.00
N SER A 97 -10.42 11.76 7.07
CA SER A 97 -11.00 11.24 8.31
C SER A 97 -12.05 12.15 8.93
N LYS A 98 -12.04 13.44 8.58
CA LYS A 98 -13.02 14.46 8.99
C LYS A 98 -14.32 14.40 8.17
N LEU A 99 -14.27 13.82 6.97
CA LEU A 99 -15.39 13.73 6.03
C LEU A 99 -16.04 12.32 6.03
N GLU A 100 -15.39 11.34 6.66
CA GLU A 100 -15.79 9.94 6.68
C GLU A 100 -16.70 9.61 7.87
N ASN A 101 -18.02 9.61 7.65
CA ASN A 101 -19.03 9.25 8.67
C ASN A 101 -19.27 7.72 8.80
N SER A 102 -18.50 6.89 8.10
CA SER A 102 -18.67 5.44 8.17
C SER A 102 -18.11 4.87 9.47
N LYS A 103 -18.78 3.85 10.03
CA LYS A 103 -18.32 3.06 11.19
C LYS A 103 -16.92 2.45 11.01
N PHE A 104 -16.50 2.22 9.77
CA PHE A 104 -15.17 1.72 9.41
C PHE A 104 -14.50 2.69 8.44
N LYS A 105 -13.51 3.46 8.89
CA LYS A 105 -12.82 4.41 8.01
C LYS A 105 -11.94 3.68 7.00
N VAL A 106 -12.25 3.88 5.72
CA VAL A 106 -11.56 3.28 4.57
C VAL A 106 -11.18 4.38 3.58
N TRP A 107 -9.89 4.58 3.37
CA TRP A 107 -9.37 5.56 2.44
C TRP A 107 -9.02 4.89 1.12
N SER A 108 -9.64 5.36 0.03
CA SER A 108 -9.47 4.79 -1.30
C SER A 108 -8.58 5.68 -2.16
N PHE A 109 -7.56 5.09 -2.75
CA PHE A 109 -6.57 5.77 -3.58
C PHE A 109 -6.65 5.24 -5.01
N LYS A 110 -6.32 6.11 -5.99
CA LYS A 110 -6.22 5.74 -7.40
C LYS A 110 -4.99 6.36 -8.06
N PHE A 111 -4.50 5.73 -9.12
CA PHE A 111 -3.42 6.24 -9.96
C PHE A 111 -3.50 5.64 -11.37
N TYR A 112 -2.75 6.21 -12.31
CA TYR A 112 -2.81 5.87 -13.73
C TYR A 112 -1.48 5.26 -14.23
N ASP A 113 -1.45 4.89 -15.51
CA ASP A 113 -0.31 4.21 -16.14
C ASP A 113 0.97 5.05 -16.24
N ASP A 114 0.87 6.36 -16.03
CA ASP A 114 2.02 7.27 -15.97
C ASP A 114 2.81 7.14 -14.64
N PHE A 115 2.24 6.45 -13.64
CA PHE A 115 2.81 6.27 -12.30
C PHE A 115 3.39 7.55 -11.71
N SER A 116 2.79 8.70 -12.01
CA SER A 116 3.31 10.01 -11.60
C SER A 116 2.73 10.46 -10.27
N TYR A 117 1.45 10.17 -10.04
CA TYR A 117 0.75 10.57 -8.82
C TYR A 117 -0.24 9.53 -8.33
N ILE A 118 -0.34 9.40 -7.00
CA ILE A 118 -1.48 8.80 -6.32
C ILE A 118 -2.44 9.90 -5.92
N TYR A 119 -3.70 9.72 -6.28
CA TYR A 119 -4.80 10.59 -5.94
C TYR A 119 -5.66 9.94 -4.88
N ASN A 120 -6.27 10.77 -4.05
CA ASN A 120 -7.43 10.30 -3.34
C ASN A 120 -8.64 10.14 -4.28
N LYS A 121 -9.41 9.05 -4.15
CA LYS A 121 -10.58 8.78 -4.98
C LYS A 121 -11.75 9.74 -4.74
N LYS A 122 -11.92 10.23 -3.51
CA LYS A 122 -12.95 11.21 -3.10
C LYS A 122 -12.51 12.66 -3.31
N ASN A 123 -11.21 12.94 -3.22
CA ASN A 123 -10.66 14.28 -3.46
C ASN A 123 -9.40 14.27 -4.34
N ASN A 124 -9.59 14.47 -5.65
CA ASN A 124 -8.49 14.46 -6.61
C ASN A 124 -7.51 15.64 -6.48
N LYS A 125 -7.79 16.65 -5.63
CA LYS A 125 -6.86 17.78 -5.41
C LYS A 125 -5.66 17.37 -4.55
N LEU A 126 -5.83 16.37 -3.70
CA LEU A 126 -4.76 15.82 -2.88
C LEU A 126 -4.05 14.71 -3.66
N LYS A 127 -2.78 14.95 -3.99
CA LYS A 127 -1.95 14.01 -4.75
C LYS A 127 -0.57 13.85 -4.11
N ILE A 128 -0.01 12.65 -4.22
CA ILE A 128 1.34 12.31 -3.76
C ILE A 128 2.15 11.89 -4.99
N PRO A 129 3.33 12.48 -5.24
CA PRO A 129 4.20 12.03 -6.31
C PRO A 129 4.66 10.60 -6.04
N ILE A 130 4.69 9.78 -7.08
CA ILE A 130 5.12 8.39 -6.99
C ILE A 130 6.07 8.03 -8.11
N LYS A 131 6.74 6.89 -7.93
CA LYS A 131 7.54 6.23 -8.96
C LYS A 131 7.21 4.75 -8.92
N LEU A 132 7.07 4.13 -10.09
CA LEU A 132 7.07 2.67 -10.20
C LEU A 132 8.50 2.15 -10.06
N LEU A 133 8.68 1.25 -9.11
CA LEU A 133 9.96 0.62 -8.79
C LEU A 133 9.95 -0.82 -9.27
N THR A 134 11.08 -1.25 -9.82
CA THR A 134 11.43 -2.65 -9.98
C THR A 134 11.63 -3.32 -8.62
N GLU A 135 11.64 -4.66 -8.61
CA GLU A 135 12.00 -5.42 -7.40
C GLU A 135 13.39 -5.04 -6.89
N PHE A 136 14.38 -4.89 -7.78
CA PHE A 136 15.75 -4.52 -7.43
C PHE A 136 15.82 -3.14 -6.76
N GLU A 137 15.16 -2.13 -7.34
CA GLU A 137 15.10 -0.78 -6.74
C GLU A 137 14.40 -0.81 -5.38
N LEU A 138 13.30 -1.57 -5.25
CA LEU A 138 12.61 -1.73 -3.97
C LEU A 138 13.51 -2.39 -2.91
N LYS A 139 14.24 -3.46 -3.27
CA LYS A 139 15.20 -4.11 -2.36
C LYS A 139 16.26 -3.13 -1.87
N LYS A 140 16.81 -2.31 -2.78
CA LYS A 140 17.81 -1.30 -2.45
C LYS A 140 17.27 -0.28 -1.45
N LEU A 141 16.05 0.22 -1.67
CA LEU A 141 15.40 1.18 -0.75
C LEU A 141 15.13 0.57 0.62
N ILE A 142 14.62 -0.67 0.68
CA ILE A 142 14.31 -1.35 1.95
C ILE A 142 15.58 -1.60 2.77
N ASN A 143 16.72 -1.88 2.14
CA ASN A 143 17.97 -2.12 2.84
C ASN A 143 18.59 -0.84 3.43
N GLN A 144 18.06 0.34 3.10
CA GLN A 144 18.51 1.62 3.64
C GLN A 144 17.65 2.10 4.84
N ILE A 145 16.62 1.34 5.20
CA ILE A 145 15.64 1.65 6.27
C ILE A 145 15.82 0.67 7.42
#